data_AF-A0A2A4IW14-F1
#
_entry.id   AF-A0A2A4IW14-F1
#
_cell.length_a   1.000
_cell.length_b   1.000
_cell.length_c   1.000
_cell.angle_alpha   90.00
_cell.angle_beta   90.00
_cell.angle_gamma   90.00
#
_symmetry.space_group_name_H-M   'P 1'
#
loop_
_entity.id
_entity.type
_entity.pdbx_description
1 polymer ?
#
loop_
_entity_poly.entity_id
_entity_poly.type
_entity_poly.pdbx_seq_one_letter_code
_entity_poly.pdbx_strand_id
1 'polypeptide(L)'
;MLHAMLLKTYADIAKELGVAPGGEFRRAYHEMKKIPGCKLFLGDRPIQITIARAFQSLTVYELGQVLYHLTTTNPKPLDKEQLEKYKDRDFVQAQFEEITKDVPAFKKIFHVFVDERDKCLAYSLQECVRSVSKPRVLAVVGMGHVDGIVKYYGKMRQEDIVPLLFGP
;
A
#
# COMPACT_ATOMS: atom_id res chain seq x y z
N MET A 1 7.94 13.83 -12.91
CA MET A 1 6.61 13.94 -13.54
C MET A 1 5.72 12.75 -13.18
N LEU A 2 6.07 11.51 -13.53
CA LEU A 2 5.27 10.30 -13.25
C LEU A 2 5.03 10.01 -11.76
N HIS A 3 6.04 10.23 -10.90
CA HIS A 3 5.90 10.16 -9.43
C HIS A 3 4.82 11.11 -8.89
N ALA A 4 4.79 12.34 -9.41
CA ALA A 4 3.79 13.35 -9.04
C ALA A 4 2.41 12.98 -9.60
N MET A 5 2.32 12.33 -10.77
CA MET A 5 1.05 11.87 -11.34
C MET A 5 0.44 10.74 -10.50
N LEU A 6 1.19 9.71 -10.12
CA LEU A 6 0.70 8.63 -9.26
C LEU A 6 0.27 9.14 -7.87
N LEU A 7 1.05 10.03 -7.26
CA LEU A 7 0.70 10.67 -6.00
C LEU A 7 -0.55 11.55 -6.13
N LYS A 8 -0.68 12.28 -7.24
CA LYS A 8 -1.84 13.12 -7.53
C LYS A 8 -3.10 12.26 -7.74
N THR A 9 -3.02 11.18 -8.52
CA THR A 9 -4.15 10.25 -8.70
C THR A 9 -4.57 9.62 -7.39
N TYR A 10 -3.62 9.18 -6.56
CA TYR A 10 -3.91 8.66 -5.21
C TYR A 10 -4.56 9.73 -4.31
N ALA A 11 -4.05 10.96 -4.35
CA ALA A 11 -4.59 12.08 -3.56
C ALA A 11 -5.98 12.52 -4.05
N ASP A 12 -6.22 12.51 -5.36
CA ASP A 12 -7.50 12.86 -5.97
C ASP A 12 -8.57 11.80 -5.62
N ILE A 13 -8.25 10.51 -5.73
CA ILE A 13 -9.10 9.40 -5.26
C ILE A 13 -9.43 9.56 -3.77
N ALA A 14 -8.43 9.89 -2.96
CA ALA A 14 -8.62 10.05 -1.51
C ALA A 14 -9.37 11.34 -1.12
N LYS A 15 -9.32 12.37 -1.94
CA LYS A 15 -10.09 13.61 -1.75
C LYS A 15 -11.55 13.41 -2.15
N GLU A 16 -11.81 12.70 -3.24
CA GLU A 16 -13.15 12.31 -3.68
C GLU A 16 -13.80 11.29 -2.74
N LEU A 17 -12.98 10.48 -2.06
CA LEU A 17 -13.40 9.61 -0.96
C LEU A 17 -14.03 10.34 0.23
N GLY A 18 -13.87 11.67 0.35
CA GLY A 18 -14.34 12.44 1.51
C GLY A 18 -13.65 12.06 2.84
N VAL A 19 -12.75 11.08 2.81
CA VAL A 19 -11.92 10.62 3.92
C VAL A 19 -10.50 11.06 3.60
N ALA A 20 -10.00 12.11 4.26
CA ALA A 20 -8.61 12.51 4.07
C ALA A 20 -7.71 11.28 4.31
N PRO A 21 -6.89 10.84 3.34
CA PRO A 21 -6.15 9.58 3.42
C PRO A 21 -5.30 9.57 4.69
N GLY A 22 -5.27 8.42 5.36
CA GLY A 22 -4.62 8.27 6.66
C GLY A 22 -5.35 8.94 7.83
N GLY A 23 -6.64 9.25 7.70
CA GLY A 23 -7.48 9.69 8.82
C GLY A 23 -7.49 8.67 9.96
N GLU A 24 -7.53 7.38 9.63
CA GLU A 24 -7.36 6.26 10.56
C GLU A 24 -6.02 6.33 11.31
N PHE A 25 -4.90 6.57 10.63
CA PHE A 25 -3.57 6.68 11.23
C PHE A 25 -3.45 7.92 12.11
N ARG A 26 -3.97 9.08 11.67
CA ARG A 26 -4.01 10.29 12.49
C ARG A 26 -4.85 10.08 13.75
N ARG A 27 -6.02 9.46 13.61
CA ARG A 27 -6.88 9.16 14.76
C ARG A 27 -6.18 8.21 15.72
N ALA A 28 -5.57 7.14 15.23
CA ALA A 28 -4.79 6.21 16.03
C ALA A 28 -3.65 6.91 16.79
N TYR A 29 -2.92 7.80 16.11
CA TYR A 29 -1.87 8.62 16.71
C TYR A 29 -2.39 9.54 17.83
N HIS A 30 -3.57 10.14 17.65
CA HIS A 30 -4.18 10.97 18.68
C HIS A 30 -4.71 10.15 19.86
N GLU A 31 -5.29 8.97 19.62
CA GLU A 31 -5.79 8.11 20.70
C GLU A 31 -4.65 7.47 21.50
N MET A 32 -3.56 7.04 20.84
CA MET A 32 -2.43 6.45 21.56
C MET A 32 -1.79 7.42 22.57
N LYS A 33 -1.80 8.73 22.29
CA LYS A 33 -1.27 9.76 23.19
C LYS A 33 -2.01 9.83 24.52
N LYS A 34 -3.25 9.36 24.55
CA LYS A 34 -4.08 9.33 25.77
C LYS A 34 -3.76 8.13 26.66
N ILE A 35 -2.99 7.16 26.16
CA ILE A 35 -2.66 5.91 26.86
C ILE A 35 -1.24 6.04 27.43
N PRO A 36 -1.07 6.10 28.77
CA PRO A 36 0.24 6.19 29.39
C PRO A 36 1.14 5.02 29.00
N GLY A 37 2.39 5.33 28.61
CA GLY A 37 3.38 4.32 28.22
C GLY A 37 3.17 3.69 26.83
N CYS A 38 2.15 4.11 26.07
CA CYS A 38 1.97 3.65 24.69
C CYS A 38 3.05 4.22 23.77
N LYS A 39 3.75 3.34 23.03
CA LYS A 39 4.82 3.70 22.11
C LYS A 39 4.32 3.68 20.67
N LEU A 40 4.78 4.64 19.87
CA LEU A 40 4.50 4.68 18.43
C LEU A 40 5.53 3.82 17.70
N PHE A 41 5.05 2.96 16.81
CA PHE A 41 5.88 2.23 15.88
C PHE A 41 5.40 2.52 14.45
N LEU A 42 6.27 3.08 13.61
CA LEU A 42 5.99 3.28 12.19
C LEU A 42 6.44 2.04 11.44
N GLY A 43 5.48 1.19 11.07
CA GLY A 43 5.78 -0.16 10.57
C GLY A 43 5.88 -0.31 9.06
N ASP A 44 5.72 0.78 8.30
CA ASP A 44 5.75 0.74 6.84
C ASP A 44 7.10 1.21 6.30
N ARG A 45 7.47 0.72 5.10
CA ARG A 45 8.66 1.20 4.39
C ARG A 45 8.38 2.59 3.79
N PRO A 46 9.42 3.43 3.64
CA PRO A 46 9.28 4.70 2.92
C PRO A 46 8.65 4.48 1.53
N ILE A 47 7.61 5.26 1.21
CA ILE A 47 6.85 5.13 -0.05
C ILE A 47 7.73 5.30 -1.29
N GLN A 48 8.82 6.06 -1.16
CA GLN A 48 9.82 6.26 -2.21
C GLN A 48 10.46 4.94 -2.65
N ILE A 49 10.68 4.02 -1.71
CA ILE A 49 11.24 2.69 -1.99
C ILE A 49 10.21 1.87 -2.77
N THR A 50 8.95 1.84 -2.33
CA THR A 50 7.87 1.16 -3.05
C THR A 50 7.75 1.67 -4.48
N ILE A 51 7.79 2.98 -4.68
CA ILE A 51 7.69 3.59 -6.00
C ILE A 51 8.92 3.27 -6.85
N ALA A 52 10.13 3.37 -6.30
CA ALA A 52 11.36 3.03 -7.01
C ALA A 52 11.36 1.58 -7.48
N ARG A 53 10.98 0.65 -6.61
CA ARG A 53 10.86 -0.79 -6.92
C ARG A 53 9.79 -1.06 -7.98
N ALA A 54 8.67 -0.35 -7.94
CA ALA A 54 7.63 -0.48 -8.95
C ALA A 54 8.17 -0.11 -10.34
N PHE A 55 8.95 0.96 -10.45
CA PHE A 55 9.60 1.32 -11.72
C PHE A 55 10.70 0.34 -12.13
N GLN A 56 11.53 -0.12 -11.20
CA GLN A 56 12.58 -1.10 -11.47
C GLN A 56 12.03 -2.47 -11.90
N SER A 57 10.78 -2.80 -11.52
CA SER A 57 10.12 -4.03 -11.95
C SER A 57 9.72 -4.02 -13.44
N LEU A 58 9.73 -2.85 -14.09
CA LEU A 58 9.25 -2.66 -15.46
C LEU A 58 10.42 -2.61 -16.45
N THR A 59 10.20 -3.22 -17.62
CA THR A 59 11.03 -2.97 -18.81
C THR A 59 10.74 -1.57 -19.38
N VAL A 60 11.64 -1.07 -20.24
CA VAL A 60 11.44 0.22 -20.93
C VAL A 60 10.15 0.23 -21.75
N TYR A 61 9.79 -0.90 -22.38
CA TYR A 61 8.55 -1.04 -23.14
C TYR A 61 7.31 -0.95 -22.23
N GLU A 62 7.29 -1.71 -21.13
CA GLU A 62 6.21 -1.69 -20.14
C GLU A 62 6.06 -0.32 -19.49
N LEU A 63 7.17 0.36 -19.22
CA LEU A 63 7.16 1.73 -18.72
C LEU A 63 6.51 2.70 -19.73
N GLY A 64 6.81 2.53 -21.03
CA GLY A 64 6.16 3.28 -22.10
C GLY A 64 4.65 3.04 -22.17
N GLN A 65 4.20 1.79 -22.00
CA GLN A 65 2.77 1.44 -21.96
C GLN A 65 2.06 2.08 -20.77
N VAL A 66 2.66 2.00 -19.58
CA VAL A 66 2.11 2.62 -18.36
C VAL A 66 2.02 4.14 -18.52
N LEU A 67 3.05 4.77 -19.07
CA LEU A 67 3.05 6.21 -19.30
C LEU A 67 1.98 6.61 -20.33
N TYR A 68 1.84 5.86 -21.42
CA TYR A 68 0.79 6.08 -22.41
C TYR A 68 -0.58 6.05 -21.74
N HIS A 69 -0.91 4.97 -21.03
CA HIS A 69 -2.19 4.85 -20.31
C HIS A 69 -2.42 6.00 -19.33
N LEU A 70 -1.43 6.38 -18.52
CA LEU A 70 -1.60 7.47 -17.55
C LEU A 70 -1.80 8.84 -18.20
N THR A 71 -1.30 9.05 -19.43
CA THR A 71 -1.48 10.31 -20.16
C THR A 71 -2.77 10.37 -20.98
N THR A 72 -3.29 9.22 -21.44
CA THR A 72 -4.52 9.15 -22.24
C THR A 72 -5.78 8.96 -21.39
N THR A 73 -5.64 8.48 -20.15
CA THR A 73 -6.78 8.30 -19.26
C THR A 73 -7.14 9.62 -18.60
N ASN A 74 -8.26 10.23 -18.99
CA ASN A 74 -8.86 11.33 -18.25
C ASN A 74 -9.54 10.75 -17.00
N PRO A 75 -9.05 11.03 -15.78
CA PRO A 75 -9.75 10.59 -14.58
C PRO A 75 -11.12 11.28 -14.54
N LYS A 76 -12.18 10.48 -14.65
CA LYS A 76 -13.53 10.97 -14.34
C LYS A 76 -13.64 11.13 -12.82
N PRO A 77 -14.30 12.19 -12.31
CA PRO A 77 -14.56 12.32 -10.89
C PRO A 77 -15.33 11.09 -10.41
N LEU A 78 -14.85 10.44 -9.35
CA LEU A 78 -15.54 9.35 -8.70
C LEU A 78 -16.75 9.90 -7.95
N ASP A 79 -17.92 9.42 -8.32
CA ASP A 79 -19.15 9.68 -7.57
C ASP A 79 -19.17 8.85 -6.26
N LYS A 80 -19.89 9.33 -5.23
CA LYS A 80 -20.06 8.65 -3.94
C LYS A 80 -20.63 7.22 -4.07
N GLU A 81 -21.48 6.94 -5.04
CA GLU A 81 -22.00 5.59 -5.28
C GLU A 81 -20.91 4.65 -5.83
N GLN A 82 -20.09 5.14 -6.76
CA GLN A 82 -18.92 4.39 -7.25
C GLN A 82 -17.92 4.15 -6.11
N LEU A 83 -17.80 5.11 -5.21
CA LEU A 83 -16.92 5.05 -4.06
C LEU A 83 -17.22 3.94 -3.06
N GLU A 84 -18.50 3.74 -2.75
CA GLU A 84 -18.92 2.65 -1.85
C GLU A 84 -18.56 1.29 -2.45
N LYS A 85 -18.60 1.16 -3.78
CA LYS A 85 -18.16 -0.06 -4.48
C LYS A 85 -16.66 -0.30 -4.30
N TYR A 86 -15.82 0.74 -4.19
CA TYR A 86 -14.39 0.59 -3.89
C TYR A 86 -14.08 0.19 -2.43
N LYS A 87 -15.08 0.19 -1.53
CA LYS A 87 -14.92 -0.42 -0.18
C LYS A 87 -15.14 -1.92 -0.20
N ASP A 88 -15.78 -2.44 -1.25
CA ASP A 88 -15.95 -3.87 -1.47
C ASP A 88 -14.65 -4.47 -2.02
N ARG A 89 -14.07 -5.43 -1.29
CA ARG A 89 -12.84 -6.10 -1.71
C ARG A 89 -13.02 -6.83 -3.04
N ASP A 90 -14.16 -7.48 -3.25
CA ASP A 90 -14.40 -8.31 -4.42
C ASP A 90 -14.53 -7.45 -5.68
N PHE A 91 -15.15 -6.26 -5.53
CA PHE A 91 -15.21 -5.27 -6.62
C PHE A 91 -13.82 -4.75 -6.99
N VAL A 92 -13.00 -4.34 -6.01
CA VAL A 92 -11.64 -3.84 -6.26
C VAL A 92 -10.77 -4.93 -6.89
N GLN A 93 -10.89 -6.16 -6.41
CA GLN A 93 -10.16 -7.31 -6.94
C GLN A 93 -10.56 -7.61 -8.40
N ALA A 94 -11.86 -7.59 -8.72
CA ALA A 94 -12.34 -7.81 -10.07
C ALA A 94 -11.87 -6.74 -11.07
N GLN A 95 -11.92 -5.46 -10.67
CA GLN A 95 -11.40 -4.36 -11.49
C GLN A 95 -9.89 -4.49 -11.71
N PHE A 96 -9.16 -4.95 -10.69
CA PHE A 96 -7.74 -5.19 -10.80
C PHE A 96 -7.40 -6.35 -11.75
N GLU A 97 -8.15 -7.44 -11.69
CA GLU A 97 -8.00 -8.58 -12.60
C GLU A 97 -8.29 -8.22 -14.05
N GLU A 98 -9.23 -7.30 -14.28
CA GLU A 98 -9.53 -6.76 -15.61
C GLU A 98 -8.35 -5.93 -16.14
N ILE A 99 -7.84 -4.98 -15.36
CA ILE A 99 -6.71 -4.12 -15.74
C ILE A 99 -5.42 -4.93 -16.00
N THR A 100 -5.20 -6.00 -15.23
CA THR A 100 -3.98 -6.82 -15.38
C THR A 100 -4.02 -7.83 -16.51
N LYS A 101 -5.22 -8.16 -17.04
CA LYS A 101 -5.34 -8.97 -18.28
C LYS A 101 -4.77 -8.23 -19.49
N ASP A 102 -5.02 -6.92 -19.55
CA ASP A 102 -4.67 -6.11 -20.72
C ASP A 102 -3.24 -5.56 -20.68
N VAL A 103 -2.69 -5.34 -19.49
CA VAL A 103 -1.35 -4.75 -19.33
C VAL A 103 -0.54 -5.48 -18.25
N PRO A 104 0.37 -6.40 -18.65
CA PRO A 104 1.23 -7.15 -17.72
C PRO A 104 2.05 -6.27 -16.77
N ALA A 105 2.37 -5.03 -17.18
CA ALA A 105 3.06 -4.04 -16.35
C ALA A 105 2.31 -3.75 -15.05
N PHE A 106 0.98 -3.65 -15.07
CA PHE A 106 0.18 -3.38 -13.86
C PHE A 106 0.24 -4.53 -12.86
N LYS A 107 0.40 -5.78 -13.33
CA LYS A 107 0.59 -6.94 -12.44
C LYS A 107 1.90 -6.83 -11.65
N LYS A 108 2.98 -6.37 -12.28
CA LYS A 108 4.28 -6.17 -11.62
C LYS A 108 4.22 -5.01 -10.63
N ILE A 109 3.62 -3.89 -11.02
CA ILE A 109 3.39 -2.74 -10.14
C ILE A 109 2.60 -3.19 -8.90
N PHE A 110 1.49 -3.88 -9.09
CA PHE A 110 0.67 -4.35 -7.97
C PHE A 110 1.41 -5.31 -7.05
N HIS A 111 2.19 -6.24 -7.61
CA HIS A 111 3.03 -7.13 -6.81
C HIS A 111 3.93 -6.33 -5.86
N VAL A 112 4.51 -5.22 -6.32
CA VAL A 112 5.33 -4.34 -5.48
C VAL A 112 4.51 -3.53 -4.47
N PHE A 113 3.37 -2.97 -4.88
CA PHE A 113 2.55 -2.09 -4.03
C PHE A 113 1.75 -2.86 -2.96
N VAL A 114 1.45 -4.14 -3.21
CA VAL A 114 0.65 -4.98 -2.33
C VAL A 114 1.50 -6.11 -1.75
N ASP A 115 1.85 -7.13 -2.54
CA ASP A 115 2.48 -8.35 -2.01
C ASP A 115 3.84 -8.11 -1.33
N GLU A 116 4.74 -7.33 -1.92
CA GLU A 116 6.00 -6.97 -1.27
C GLU A 116 5.79 -6.10 -0.03
N ARG A 117 4.86 -5.14 -0.11
CA ARG A 117 4.56 -4.23 1.00
C ARG A 117 3.95 -5.00 2.18
N ASP A 118 3.10 -5.99 1.91
CA ASP A 118 2.50 -6.87 2.92
C ASP A 118 3.56 -7.67 3.67
N LYS A 119 4.59 -8.17 2.97
CA LYS A 119 5.75 -8.84 3.59
C LYS A 119 6.48 -7.89 4.55
N CYS A 120 6.75 -6.66 4.12
CA CYS A 120 7.37 -5.64 4.97
C CYS A 120 6.51 -5.31 6.20
N LEU A 121 5.21 -5.10 6.03
CA LEU A 121 4.27 -4.79 7.11
C LEU A 121 4.16 -5.95 8.11
N ALA A 122 4.03 -7.19 7.63
CA ALA A 122 3.96 -8.38 8.47
C ALA A 122 5.25 -8.56 9.29
N TYR A 123 6.40 -8.44 8.65
CA TYR A 123 7.69 -8.49 9.35
C TYR A 123 7.81 -7.39 10.39
N SER A 124 7.47 -6.15 10.03
CA SER A 124 7.55 -5.04 10.97
C SER A 124 6.65 -5.24 12.19
N LEU A 125 5.48 -5.83 12.02
CA LEU A 125 4.60 -6.17 13.14
C LEU A 125 5.21 -7.25 14.05
N GLN A 126 5.85 -8.27 13.46
CA GLN A 126 6.58 -9.29 14.23
C GLN A 126 7.71 -8.67 15.06
N GLU A 127 8.50 -7.79 14.46
CA GLU A 127 9.62 -7.13 15.14
C GLU A 127 9.13 -6.20 16.25
N CYS A 128 8.02 -5.49 16.03
CA CYS A 128 7.38 -4.68 17.06
C CYS A 128 7.00 -5.54 18.28
N VAL A 129 6.34 -6.68 18.06
CA VAL A 129 5.98 -7.64 19.12
C VAL A 129 7.22 -8.19 19.84
N ARG A 130 8.28 -8.55 19.11
CA ARG A 130 9.54 -9.07 19.69
C ARG A 130 10.28 -8.04 20.54
N SER A 131 10.17 -6.76 20.20
CA SER A 131 10.87 -5.66 20.90
C SER A 131 10.28 -5.29 22.26
N VAL A 132 9.14 -5.86 22.66
CA VAL A 132 8.38 -5.47 23.86
C VAL A 132 8.21 -6.65 24.82
N SER A 133 8.59 -6.46 26.09
CA SER A 133 8.32 -7.43 27.16
C SER A 133 6.81 -7.45 27.47
N LYS A 134 6.18 -8.64 27.41
CA LYS A 134 4.72 -8.84 27.53
C LYS A 134 3.92 -7.98 26.53
N PRO A 135 4.01 -8.27 25.22
CA PRO A 135 3.52 -7.39 24.17
C PRO A 135 1.99 -7.32 24.15
N ARG A 136 1.46 -6.08 24.21
CA ARG A 136 0.08 -5.75 23.81
C ARG A 136 0.16 -4.73 22.68
N VAL A 137 0.12 -5.22 21.44
CA VAL A 137 0.35 -4.44 20.23
C VAL A 137 -0.96 -4.29 19.45
N LEU A 138 -1.25 -3.07 19.00
CA LEU A 138 -2.32 -2.76 18.06
C LEU A 138 -1.69 -2.22 16.77
N ALA A 139 -1.92 -2.92 15.65
CA ALA A 139 -1.55 -2.44 14.33
C ALA A 139 -2.75 -1.75 13.68
N VAL A 140 -2.57 -0.52 13.19
CA VAL A 140 -3.55 0.16 12.35
C VAL A 140 -3.00 0.14 10.94
N VAL A 141 -3.73 -0.50 10.02
CA VAL A 141 -3.29 -0.76 8.64
C VAL A 141 -4.44 -0.51 7.67
N GLY A 142 -4.12 -0.18 6.43
CA GLY A 142 -5.12 -0.06 5.37
C GLY A 142 -5.76 -1.41 5.07
N MET A 143 -7.08 -1.42 4.81
CA MET A 143 -7.88 -2.63 4.62
C MET A 143 -7.30 -3.60 3.57
N GLY A 144 -6.76 -3.07 2.47
CA GLY A 144 -6.16 -3.86 1.39
C GLY A 144 -4.93 -4.68 1.79
N HIS A 145 -4.28 -4.38 2.92
CA HIS A 145 -3.09 -5.08 3.40
C HIS A 145 -3.40 -6.16 4.44
N VAL A 146 -4.62 -6.21 4.98
CA VAL A 146 -4.98 -7.09 6.09
C VAL A 146 -4.74 -8.57 5.75
N ASP A 147 -5.21 -9.03 4.59
CA ASP A 147 -5.12 -10.44 4.20
C ASP A 147 -3.67 -10.86 3.95
N GLY A 148 -2.88 -9.99 3.31
CA GLY A 148 -1.46 -10.22 3.10
C GLY A 148 -0.67 -10.24 4.42
N ILE A 149 -0.98 -9.35 5.35
CA ILE A 149 -0.38 -9.38 6.70
C ILE A 149 -0.71 -10.70 7.39
N VAL A 150 -1.98 -11.12 7.42
CA VAL A 150 -2.39 -12.41 8.02
C VAL A 150 -1.67 -13.59 7.35
N LYS A 151 -1.54 -13.57 6.02
CA LYS A 151 -0.84 -14.60 5.24
C LYS A 151 0.63 -14.72 5.63
N TYR A 152 1.32 -13.59 5.83
CA TYR A 152 2.78 -13.53 6.05
C TYR A 152 3.20 -13.48 7.51
N TYR A 153 2.29 -13.12 8.43
CA TYR A 153 2.60 -13.00 9.85
C TYR A 153 3.11 -14.31 10.44
N GLY A 154 4.20 -14.22 11.19
CA GLY A 154 4.94 -15.35 11.77
C GLY A 154 5.89 -16.07 10.80
N LYS A 155 5.91 -15.70 9.51
CA LYS A 155 6.68 -16.41 8.47
C LYS A 155 7.85 -15.61 7.92
N MET A 156 7.83 -14.28 8.08
CA MET A 156 8.86 -13.41 7.50
C MET A 156 10.13 -13.40 8.35
N ARG A 157 11.29 -13.47 7.69
CA ARG A 157 12.62 -13.34 8.29
C ARG A 157 13.35 -12.13 7.71
N GLN A 158 14.42 -11.69 8.39
CA GLN A 158 15.19 -10.52 7.98
C GLN A 158 15.73 -10.67 6.54
N GLU A 159 16.20 -11.87 6.18
CA GLU A 159 16.70 -12.19 4.83
C GLU A 159 15.65 -12.02 3.73
N ASP A 160 14.36 -12.19 4.05
CA ASP A 160 13.26 -12.02 3.11
C ASP A 160 12.92 -10.54 2.89
N ILE A 161 13.31 -9.65 3.82
CA ILE A 161 12.91 -8.25 3.85
C ILE A 161 14.01 -7.31 3.39
N VAL A 162 15.27 -7.60 3.69
CA VAL A 162 16.41 -6.77 3.24
C VAL A 162 16.34 -6.48 1.74
N PRO A 163 16.10 -7.46 0.84
CA PRO A 163 15.97 -7.20 -0.59
C PRO A 163 14.77 -6.33 -0.99
N LEU A 164 13.79 -6.14 -0.10
CA LEU A 164 12.59 -5.33 -0.32
C LEU A 164 12.72 -3.90 0.25
N LEU A 165 13.72 -3.67 1.10
CA LEU A 165 14.04 -2.37 1.69
C LEU A 165 15.14 -1.63 0.93
N PHE A 166 15.98 -2.35 0.20
CA PHE A 166 17.01 -1.78 -0.65
C PHE A 166 16.68 -2.09 -2.11
N GLY A 167 17.08 -1.20 -3.03
CA GLY A 167 17.07 -1.55 -4.45
C GLY A 167 18.02 -2.73 -4.69
N PRO A 168 17.86 -3.49 -5.79
CA PRO A 168 18.94 -4.33 -6.28
C PRO A 168 20.22 -3.51 -6.52
#